data_AF-A0A238Z1E7-F1
#
_entry.id   AF-A0A238Z1E7-F1
#
_cell.length_a   1.000
_cell.length_b   1.000
_cell.length_c   1.000
_cell.angle_alpha   90.00
_cell.angle_beta   90.00
_cell.angle_gamma   90.00
#
_symmetry.space_group_name_H-M   'P 1'
#
loop_
_entity.id
_entity.type
_entity.pdbx_description
1 polymer ?
#
loop_
_entity_poly.entity_id
_entity_poly.type
_entity_poly.pdbx_seq_one_letter_code
_entity_poly.pdbx_strand_id
1 'polypeptide(L)' 'MRFVDFIRQQGYKRYTGTVSSSVYAYFRCENPGRAQWWFKPGSFQCAGCKAQCETDSPEGFQTFLTQDATDA' A
#
# COMPACT_ATOMS: atom_id res chain seq x y z
N MET A 1 2.83 11.30 18.04
CA MET A 1 2.46 11.39 16.62
C MET A 1 1.87 10.04 16.18
N ARG A 2 0.75 10.01 15.44
CA ARG A 2 0.21 8.73 14.92
C ARG A 2 1.00 8.31 13.69
N PHE A 3 1.20 7.02 13.47
CA PHE A 3 1.97 6.50 12.33
C PHE A 3 1.43 6.98 10.97
N VAL A 4 0.09 7.08 10.83
CA VAL A 4 -0.55 7.62 9.62
C VAL A 4 -0.16 9.07 9.35
N ASP A 5 0.03 9.89 10.40
CA ASP A 5 0.46 11.28 10.25
C ASP A 5 1.91 11.34 9.74
N PHE A 6 2.77 10.45 10.24
CA PHE A 6 4.17 10.31 9.79
C PHE A 6 4.26 9.92 8.30
N ILE A 7 3.58 8.86 7.86
CA ILE A 7 3.67 8.41 6.46
C ILE A 7 3.08 9.44 5.49
N ARG A 8 2.06 10.20 5.90
CA ARG A 8 1.53 11.31 5.08
C ARG A 8 2.57 12.41 4.89
N GLN A 9 3.33 12.77 5.93
CA GLN A 9 4.43 13.74 5.83
C GLN A 9 5.56 13.24 4.92
N GLN A 10 5.75 11.92 4.82
CA GLN A 10 6.72 11.29 3.92
C GLN A 10 6.24 11.20 2.45
N GLY A 11 5.08 11.78 2.12
CA GLY A 11 4.54 11.84 0.76
C GLY A 11 3.70 10.63 0.35
N TYR A 12 3.37 9.72 1.27
CA TYR A 12 2.48 8.60 0.95
C TYR A 12 1.03 9.06 0.78
N LYS A 13 0.36 8.52 -0.24
CA LYS A 13 -1.07 8.68 -0.51
C LYS A 13 -1.80 7.37 -0.21
N ARG A 14 -3.09 7.43 0.13
CA ARG A 14 -3.86 6.20 0.39
C ARG A 14 -3.94 5.38 -0.89
N TYR A 15 -3.51 4.12 -0.82
CA TYR A 15 -3.65 3.18 -1.92
C TYR A 15 -5.05 2.57 -1.89
N THR A 16 -5.83 2.80 -2.94
CA THR A 16 -7.23 2.36 -3.10
C THR A 16 -7.39 1.20 -4.07
N GLY A 17 -6.30 0.71 -4.66
CA GLY A 17 -6.29 -0.45 -5.54
C GLY A 17 -6.52 -1.77 -4.81
N THR A 18 -6.76 -2.83 -5.58
CA THR A 18 -6.81 -4.19 -5.05
C THR A 18 -5.42 -4.66 -4.66
N VAL A 19 -5.33 -5.37 -3.53
CA VAL A 19 -4.11 -6.02 -3.08
C VAL A 19 -4.35 -7.53 -3.05
N SER A 20 -3.51 -8.27 -3.77
CA SER A 20 -3.53 -9.72 -3.86
C SER A 20 -3.37 -10.38 -2.49
N SER A 21 -4.01 -11.52 -2.30
CA SER A 21 -3.86 -12.35 -1.11
C SER A 21 -2.41 -12.78 -0.86
N SER A 22 -1.60 -12.90 -1.93
CA SER A 22 -0.19 -13.26 -1.84
C SER A 22 0.65 -12.26 -1.03
N VAL A 23 0.32 -10.96 -1.09
CA VAL A 23 1.01 -9.92 -0.31
C VAL A 23 0.77 -10.14 1.19
N TYR A 24 -0.46 -10.45 1.57
CA TYR A 24 -0.80 -10.74 2.97
C TYR A 24 -0.15 -12.04 3.45
N ALA A 25 -0.07 -13.07 2.59
CA ALA A 25 0.62 -14.31 2.91
C ALA A 25 2.13 -14.09 3.11
N TYR A 26 2.78 -13.29 2.26
CA TYR A 26 4.20 -12.93 2.38
C TYR A 26 4.51 -12.28 3.74
N PHE A 27 3.69 -11.31 4.16
CA PHE A 27 3.84 -10.66 5.47
C PHE A 27 3.28 -11.45 6.64
N ARG A 28 2.76 -12.67 6.41
CA ARG A 28 2.07 -13.50 7.42
C ARG A 28 0.98 -12.71 8.15
N CYS A 29 0.21 -11.92 7.41
CA CYS A 29 -0.80 -11.03 7.98
C CYS A 29 -1.98 -11.84 8.53
N GLU A 30 -2.19 -11.75 9.85
CA GLU A 30 -3.27 -12.44 10.53
C GLU A 30 -4.67 -11.88 10.21
N ASN A 31 -4.75 -10.59 9.86
CA ASN A 31 -6.01 -9.88 9.68
C ASN A 31 -6.02 -8.99 8.42
N PRO A 32 -6.08 -9.57 7.21
CA PRO A 32 -6.05 -8.80 5.96
C PRO A 32 -7.15 -7.75 5.83
N GLY A 33 -8.34 -7.99 6.41
CA GLY A 33 -9.45 -7.03 6.39
C GLY A 33 -9.19 -5.71 7.13
N ARG A 34 -8.14 -5.65 7.97
CA ARG A 34 -7.71 -4.42 8.65
C ARG A 34 -6.62 -3.67 7.90
N ALA A 35 -6.11 -4.22 6.79
CA ALA A 35 -5.00 -3.65 6.05
C ALA A 35 -5.36 -2.27 5.49
N GLN A 36 -4.41 -1.34 5.63
CA GLN A 36 -4.52 0.01 5.09
C GLN A 36 -3.22 0.36 4.40
N TRP A 37 -3.16 0.09 3.11
CA TRP A 37 -2.00 0.35 2.27
C TRP A 37 -1.91 1.82 1.83
N TRP A 38 -0.69 2.33 1.79
CA TRP A 38 -0.34 3.65 1.34
C TRP A 38 0.79 3.53 0.33
N PHE A 39 0.84 4.42 -0.65
CA PHE A 39 1.78 4.37 -1.75
C PHE A 39 2.49 5.71 -1.94
N LYS A 40 3.79 5.63 -2.20
CA LYS A 40 4.59 6.65 -2.88
C LYS A 40 5.44 5.92 -3.94
N PRO A 41 5.97 6.60 -4.97
CA PRO A 41 6.83 5.96 -5.96
C PRO A 41 7.93 5.10 -5.29
N GLY A 42 7.95 3.81 -5.61
CA GLY A 42 8.92 2.85 -5.07
C GLY A 42 8.64 2.29 -3.66
N SER A 43 7.49 2.57 -3.03
CA SER A 43 7.17 1.95 -1.73
C SER A 43 5.67 1.89 -1.43
N PHE A 44 5.25 0.75 -0.88
CA PHE A 44 3.94 0.48 -0.31
C PHE A 44 4.08 0.25 1.19
N GLN A 45 3.35 1.02 1.99
CA GLN A 45 3.38 0.97 3.45
C GLN A 45 2.00 0.65 4.01
N CYS A 46 1.88 -0.43 4.77
CA CYS A 46 0.64 -0.77 5.48
C CYS A 46 0.61 -0.09 6.86
N ALA A 47 -0.56 0.42 7.25
CA ALA A 47 -0.82 1.03 8.56
C ALA A 47 -1.99 0.35 9.30
N GLY A 48 -2.35 -0.88 8.92
CA GLY A 48 -3.51 -1.60 9.46
C GLY A 48 -3.32 -2.19 10.87
N CYS A 49 -2.07 -2.43 11.26
CA CYS A 49 -1.70 -2.96 12.57
C CYS A 49 -0.32 -2.42 13.01
N LYS A 50 0.16 -2.84 14.18
CA LYS A 50 1.44 -2.39 14.76
C LYS A 50 2.68 -2.86 13.98
N ALA A 51 2.57 -3.90 13.14
CA ALA A 51 3.69 -4.44 12.37
C ALA A 51 4.16 -3.49 11.27
N GLN A 52 3.27 -2.63 10.75
CA GLN A 52 3.62 -1.57 9.80
C GLN A 52 4.46 -2.09 8.62
N CYS A 53 3.98 -3.13 7.93
CA CYS A 53 4.72 -3.76 6.84
C CYS A 53 4.99 -2.80 5.67
N GLU A 54 6.18 -2.88 5.09
CA GLU A 54 6.61 -2.09 3.92
C GLU A 54 7.18 -3.00 2.83
N THR A 55 6.93 -2.66 1.56
CA THR A 55 7.53 -3.32 0.39
C THR A 55 7.76 -2.32 -0.73
N ASP A 56 8.86 -2.42 -1.44
CA ASP A 56 9.14 -1.70 -2.68
C ASP A 56 8.60 -2.44 -3.92
N SER A 57 8.32 -3.74 -3.79
CA SER A 57 7.77 -4.56 -4.86
C SER A 57 6.33 -4.16 -5.19
N PRO A 58 6.00 -3.89 -6.47
CA PRO A 58 4.64 -3.68 -6.91
C PRO A 58 3.86 -5.00 -7.10
N GLU A 59 4.50 -6.17 -6.95
CA GLU A 59 3.81 -7.45 -7.15
C GLU A 59 2.63 -7.61 -6.19
N GLY A 60 1.47 -7.96 -6.75
CA GLY A 60 0.23 -8.10 -6.01
C GLY A 60 -0.46 -6.78 -5.68
N PHE A 61 0.08 -5.62 -6.06
CA PHE A 61 -0.60 -4.33 -6.01
C PHE A 61 -1.12 -3.97 -7.41
N GLN A 62 -2.43 -4.07 -7.62
CA GLN A 62 -3.06 -3.66 -8.88
C GLN A 62 -3.31 -2.15 -8.93
N THR A 63 -2.53 -1.43 -9.73
CA THR A 63 -2.84 -0.06 -10.13
C THR A 63 -4.04 -0.07 -11.08
N PHE A 64 -5.06 0.74 -10.81
CA PHE A 64 -6.07 1.03 -11.83
C PHE A 64 -5.40 1.75 -12.99
N LEU A 65 -5.52 1.21 -14.20
CA LEU A 65 -5.31 1.98 -15.42
C LEU A 65 -6.51 2.93 -15.54
N THR A 66 -6.41 4.13 -14.97
CA THR A 66 -7.27 5.23 -15.40
C THR A 66 -6.87 5.60 -16.82
N GLN A 67 -7.84 5.72 -17.73
CA GLN A 67 -7.66 5.87 -19.18
C GLN A 67 -6.88 7.12 -19.63
N ASP A 68 -6.43 7.97 -18.70
CA ASP A 68 -5.68 9.20 -18.98
C ASP A 68 -4.16 8.98 -19.18
N ALA A 69 -3.72 7.73 -19.31
CA ALA A 69 -2.32 7.37 -19.56
C ALA A 69 -1.97 7.23 -21.05
N THR A 70 -2.75 7.87 -21.93
CA THR A 70 -2.42 8.01 -23.36
C THR A 70 -2.53 9.48 -23.69
N ASP A 71 -1.40 10.19 -23.68
CA ASP A 71 -1.12 11.42 -24.46
C ASP A 71 0.27 11.93 -24.05
N ALA A 72 1.31 11.37 -24.67
CA ALA A 72 2.65 11.95 -24.78
C ALA A 72 3.34 11.42 -26.03
#